data_AF-A0A9D1SPQ4-F1
#
_entry.id   AF-A0A9D1SPQ4-F1
#
_cell.length_a   1.000
_cell.length_b   1.000
_cell.length_c   1.000
_cell.angle_alpha   90.00
_cell.angle_beta   90.00
_cell.angle_gamma   90.00
#
_symmetry.space_group_name_H-M   'P 1'
#
loop_
_entity.id
_entity.type
_entity.pdbx_description
1 polymer ?
#
loop_
_entity_poly.entity_id
_entity_poly.type
_entity_poly.pdbx_seq_one_letter_code
_entity_poly.pdbx_strand_id
1 'polypeptide(L)' 'MNYRHFTIEERCCLREYYVKGENCREIARLLGRNVSSVSRELGRNCTFFRDVPMGELYYWQRPI' A
#
# COMPACT_ATOMS: atom_id res chain seq x y z
N MET A 1 -10.19 -18.45 13.56
CA MET A 1 -9.64 -17.39 12.69
C MET A 1 -9.49 -16.12 13.52
N ASN A 2 -8.27 -15.72 13.90
CA ASN A 2 -8.07 -14.46 14.63
C ASN A 2 -7.91 -13.34 13.60
N TYR A 3 -9.04 -12.82 13.10
CA TYR A 3 -9.03 -11.79 12.06
C TYR A 3 -8.65 -10.45 12.70
N ARG A 4 -7.34 -10.18 12.79
CA ARG A 4 -6.85 -8.85 13.13
C ARG A 4 -7.01 -7.95 11.91
N HIS A 5 -8.01 -7.07 11.97
CA HIS A 5 -8.15 -5.97 11.03
C HIS A 5 -6.87 -5.12 11.00
N PHE A 6 -6.60 -4.51 9.84
CA PHE A 6 -5.61 -3.46 9.74
C PHE A 6 -6.09 -2.23 10.53
N THR A 7 -5.19 -1.63 11.31
CA THR A 7 -5.44 -0.33 11.93
C THR A 7 -5.39 0.77 10.86
N ILE A 8 -5.85 1.98 11.20
CA ILE A 8 -5.77 3.12 10.29
C ILE A 8 -4.31 3.42 9.93
N GLU A 9 -3.41 3.36 10.91
CA GLU A 9 -1.97 3.56 10.73
C GLU A 9 -1.37 2.54 9.76
N GLU A 10 -1.67 1.25 9.94
CA GLU A 10 -1.16 0.20 9.05
C GLU A 10 -1.68 0.38 7.61
N ARG A 11 -2.92 0.88 7.43
CA ARG A 11 -3.45 1.22 6.10
C ARG A 11 -2.72 2.42 5.48
N CYS A 12 -2.41 3.46 6.27
CA CYS A 12 -1.62 4.60 5.81
C CYS A 12 -0.23 4.16 5.36
N CYS A 13 0.47 3.36 6.17
CA CYS A 13 1.79 2.83 5.81
C CYS A 13 1.71 1.93 4.55
N LEU A 14 0.71 1.05 4.47
CA LEU A 14 0.47 0.19 3.30
C LEU A 14 0.27 1.03 2.03
N ARG A 15 -0.43 2.17 2.12
CA ARG A 15 -0.56 3.14 1.01
C ARG A 15 0.78 3.71 0.61
N GLU A 16 1.53 4.22 1.58
CA GLU A 16 2.80 4.88 1.34
C GLU A 16 3.79 3.95 0.65
N TYR A 17 3.92 2.70 1.13
CA TYR A 17 4.81 1.72 0.51
C TYR A 17 4.32 1.27 -0.87
N TYR A 18 3.01 1.09 -1.05
CA TYR A 18 2.46 0.74 -2.36
C TYR A 18 2.71 1.85 -3.40
N VAL A 19 2.52 3.11 -3.02
CA VAL A 19 2.83 4.27 -3.87
C VAL A 19 4.31 4.38 -4.19
N LYS A 20 5.20 4.02 -3.25
CA LYS A 20 6.65 3.90 -3.47
C LYS A 20 7.04 2.76 -4.43
N GLY A 21 6.09 1.90 -4.83
CA GLY A 21 6.33 0.77 -5.71
C GLY A 21 6.86 -0.47 -5.00
N GLU A 22 6.76 -0.53 -3.67
CA GLU A 22 7.20 -1.68 -2.89
C GLU A 22 6.33 -2.91 -3.20
N ASN A 23 6.97 -4.08 -3.22
CA ASN A 23 6.24 -5.32 -3.47
C ASN A 23 5.45 -5.77 -2.22
N CYS A 24 4.36 -6.53 -2.42
CA CYS A 24 3.51 -6.99 -1.31
C CYS A 24 4.25 -7.81 -0.22
N ARG A 25 5.38 -8.44 -0.55
CA ARG A 25 6.18 -9.20 0.43
C ARG A 25 7.05 -8.27 1.29
N GLU A 26 7.64 -7.25 0.68
CA GLU A 26 8.36 -6.17 1.37
C GLU A 26 7.40 -5.46 2.34
N ILE A 27 6.23 -5.05 1.86
CA ILE A 27 5.19 -4.39 2.66
C ILE A 27 4.76 -5.27 3.84
N ALA A 28 4.56 -6.57 3.59
CA ALA A 28 4.21 -7.52 4.62
C ALA A 28 5.31 -7.66 5.69
N ARG A 29 6.59 -7.67 5.30
CA ARG A 29 7.71 -7.68 6.24
C ARG A 29 7.76 -6.39 7.08
N LEU A 30 7.61 -5.23 6.44
CA LEU A 30 7.63 -3.93 7.11
C LEU A 30 6.49 -3.77 8.12
N LEU A 31 5.29 -4.25 7.78
CA LEU A 31 4.12 -4.19 8.65
C LEU A 31 4.06 -5.36 9.65
N GLY A 32 4.97 -6.35 9.57
CA GLY A 32 4.88 -7.58 10.37
C GLY A 32 3.59 -8.37 10.13
N ARG A 33 3.02 -8.28 8.92
CA ARG A 33 1.75 -8.93 8.54
C ARG A 33 1.98 -10.06 7.55
N ASN A 34 0.98 -10.93 7.41
CA ASN A 34 1.01 -11.95 6.38
C ASN A 34 0.75 -11.30 5.00
N VAL A 35 1.54 -11.71 4.00
CA VAL A 35 1.38 -11.32 2.58
C VAL A 35 -0.05 -11.51 2.10
N SER A 36 -0.73 -12.60 2.50
CA SER A 36 -2.12 -12.85 2.10
C SER A 36 -3.10 -11.84 2.69
N SER A 37 -2.79 -11.27 3.86
CA SER A 37 -3.61 -10.22 4.48
C SER A 37 -3.38 -8.87 3.79
N VAL A 38 -2.12 -8.54 3.48
CA VAL A 38 -1.75 -7.34 2.69
C VAL A 38 -2.42 -7.37 1.32
N SER A 39 -2.33 -8.50 0.61
CA SER A 39 -2.96 -8.68 -0.71
C SER A 39 -4.49 -8.52 -0.65
N ARG A 40 -5.15 -9.09 0.36
CA ARG A 40 -6.59 -8.90 0.55
C ARG A 40 -6.96 -7.46 0.89
N GLU A 41 -6.16 -6.77 1.68
CA GLU A 41 -6.42 -5.36 2.03
C GLU A 41 -6.24 -4.45 0.81
N LEU A 42 -5.20 -4.69 -0.01
CA LEU A 42 -5.00 -4.02 -1.29
C LEU A 42 -6.17 -4.29 -2.25
N GLY A 43 -6.62 -5.56 -2.32
CA GLY A 43 -7.77 -5.96 -3.13
C GLY A 43 -9.10 -5.34 -2.67
N ARG A 44 -9.27 -5.11 -1.37
CA ARG A 44 -10.45 -4.44 -0.81
C ARG A 44 -10.46 -2.94 -1.06
N ASN A 45 -9.29 -2.30 -1.04
CA ASN A 45 -9.11 -0.86 -1.25
C ASN A 45 -8.77 -0.51 -2.71
N CYS A 46 -9.09 -1.36 -3.70
CA CYS A 46 -8.80 -1.15 -5.13
C CYS A 46 -9.24 0.22 -5.69
N THR A 47 -10.21 0.89 -5.07
CA THR A 47 -10.69 2.21 -5.46
C THR A 47 -9.84 3.34 -4.86
N PHE A 48 -9.51 3.28 -3.57
CA PHE A 48 -8.78 4.34 -2.85
C PHE A 48 -7.30 4.49 -3.28
N PHE A 49 -6.72 3.45 -3.88
CA PHE A 49 -5.36 3.48 -4.44
C PHE A 49 -5.31 3.93 -5.91
N ARG A 50 -6.46 4.03 -6.60
CA ARG A 50 -6.55 4.50 -8.00
C ARG A 50 -6.68 6.02 -8.11
N ASP A 51 -6.98 6.71 -7.02
CA ASP A 51 -7.17 8.16 -6.99
C ASP A 51 -5.85 8.95 -6.99
N VAL A 52 -4.70 8.28 -7.00
CA VAL A 52 -3.43 8.92 -7.36
C VAL A 52 -3.24 8.68 -8.85
N PRO A 53 -3.44 9.69 -9.72
CA PRO A 53 -3.09 9.53 -11.13
C PRO A 53 -1.60 9.22 -11.19
N MET A 54 -1.26 8.02 -11.67
CA MET A 54 0.12 7.58 -11.89
C MET A 54 0.91 8.57 -12.78
N GLY A 55 0.22 9.46 -13.49
CA GLY A 55 0.81 10.59 -14.20
C GLY A 55 1.45 11.65 -13.31
N GLU A 56 0.90 11.99 -12.14
CA GLU A 56 1.41 13.15 -11.37
C GLU A 56 2.65 12.84 -10.53
N LEU A 57 2.83 11.60 -10.05
CA LEU A 57 4.05 11.22 -9.32
C LEU A 57 5.30 11.17 -10.21
N TYR A 58 5.13 11.04 -11.53
CA TYR A 58 6.25 11.02 -12.48
C TYR A 58 6.78 12.43 -12.79
N TYR A 59 6.01 13.49 -12.54
CA TYR A 59 6.40 14.88 -12.85
C TYR A 59 7.11 15.60 -11.69
N TRP A 60 6.91 15.19 -10.43
CA TRP A 60 7.55 15.83 -9.27
C TRP A 60 8.92 15.25 -8.87
N GLN A 61 9.42 14.24 -9.59
CA GLN A 61 10.72 13.60 -9.31
C GLN A 61 11.82 13.91 -10.34
N ARG A 62 11.61 14.84 -11.27
CA ARG A 62 12.65 15.30 -12.20
C ARG A 62 13.13 16.69 -11.80
N PRO A 63 14.43 16.91 -11.55
CA PRO A 63 14.95 18.27 -11.48
C PRO A 63 14.87 18.90 -12.88
N ILE A 64 14.26 20.08 -12.97
CA ILE A 64 14.59 21.11 -13.96
C ILE A 64 15.06 22.31 -13.15
#